data_AF-A0A7V5W061-F1
#
_entry.id   AF-A0A7V5W061-F1
#
_cell.length_a   1.000
_cell.length_b   1.000
_cell.length_c   1.000
_cell.angle_alpha   90.00
_cell.angle_beta   90.00
_cell.angle_gamma   90.00
#
_symmetry.space_group_name_H-M   'P 1'
#
loop_
_entity.id
_entity.type
_entity.pdbx_description
1 polymer ?
#
loop_
_entity_poly.entity_id
_entity_poly.type
_entity_poly.pdbx_seq_one_letter_code
_entity_poly.pdbx_strand_id
1 'polypeptide(L)'
;MMIKFKNLYIIPTYHGKINFSLETRKIFKEIKPDAIAIEFPENLRDKIIEGVNRLPALSLVVYYDEYLDETLYIPIEPCDSMIEGIRLSLEYNISCYFIDLSVKNYRPYFYHLPDDEVIRRIGLDKFYELIKSKAPNLFHLDEIPFEGFKDQYTDLDDFNFNIIKANNQDLKQKDHQYDTLNLINENSEILQIFKNLQSKIKTLDQAREYYMAANLKMLMELHEKILVIIGMAHWERIKQLLEKEDLILDILNYNPPIDAEIYNVSPKNKELLLTFNEIPFLAFQYEYFRIGNTNPIPIKSKSNALKSMEKISYDFNKLNYIPEIFIRAENKYYDKYREKLSINQLMQLNQYLKNLVFIDNLLTPDIYHIVISSKNIVDDDFAWFTYKVCISYPYALEKDNDIPNLDIIGNKIRFKGKLVKFRRKFPIKGKIRPFKIKKVPEPKNGEDWKKDWENNQSDLCSYPEEDIILEERYNYIRNFGHRVLTEQLSRTIKFDGSFLDGIDIRETIRNWVNNQKIYVKEIKRISGDITSLIMIFDDEPLPYLYQKHSNYEDEKY
;
A
#
# COMPACT_ATOMS: atom_id res chain seq x y z
N MET A 1 3.82 -27.91 -7.18
CA MET A 1 3.82 -28.11 -8.64
C MET A 1 4.33 -26.82 -9.24
N MET A 2 5.30 -26.87 -10.15
CA MET A 2 6.07 -25.72 -10.61
C MET A 2 6.08 -25.68 -12.14
N ILE A 3 6.12 -24.48 -12.69
CA ILE A 3 6.23 -24.28 -14.14
C ILE A 3 7.67 -24.59 -14.53
N LYS A 4 7.85 -25.60 -15.37
CA LYS A 4 9.17 -26.13 -15.76
C LYS A 4 9.23 -26.33 -17.27
N PHE A 5 10.38 -26.00 -17.86
CA PHE A 5 10.71 -26.33 -19.24
C PHE A 5 12.17 -26.79 -19.32
N LYS A 6 12.41 -28.07 -19.61
CA LYS A 6 13.75 -28.68 -19.56
C LYS A 6 14.42 -28.39 -18.19
N ASN A 7 15.57 -27.72 -18.14
CA ASN A 7 16.27 -27.28 -16.92
C ASN A 7 15.87 -25.88 -16.42
N LEU A 8 14.90 -25.22 -17.07
CA LEU A 8 14.36 -23.93 -16.63
C LEU A 8 13.21 -24.12 -15.64
N TYR A 9 13.24 -23.38 -14.55
CA TYR A 9 12.20 -23.30 -13.52
C TYR A 9 11.66 -21.88 -13.48
N ILE A 10 10.38 -21.69 -13.80
CA ILE A 10 9.86 -20.39 -14.21
C ILE A 10 8.94 -19.81 -13.16
N ILE A 11 9.16 -18.53 -12.86
CA ILE A 11 8.31 -17.69 -12.03
C ILE A 11 7.74 -16.57 -12.91
N PRO A 12 6.56 -16.80 -13.51
CA PRO A 12 5.84 -15.75 -14.21
C PRO A 12 5.27 -14.78 -13.17
N THR A 13 5.62 -13.50 -13.27
CA THR A 13 5.36 -12.52 -12.23
C THR A 13 4.89 -11.18 -12.80
N TYR A 14 4.50 -10.28 -11.90
CA TYR A 14 4.41 -8.85 -12.14
C TYR A 14 4.96 -8.11 -10.92
N HIS A 15 5.41 -6.88 -11.13
CA HIS A 15 6.30 -6.18 -10.21
C HIS A 15 5.68 -5.84 -8.84
N GLY A 16 6.55 -5.79 -7.82
CA GLY A 16 6.27 -5.21 -6.51
C GLY A 16 5.12 -5.85 -5.72
N LYS A 17 5.05 -7.19 -5.66
CA LYS A 17 4.05 -7.95 -4.91
C LYS A 17 4.66 -9.02 -4.03
N ILE A 18 4.33 -8.98 -2.74
CA ILE A 18 4.92 -9.85 -1.71
C ILE A 18 4.76 -11.34 -2.04
N ASN A 19 3.59 -11.80 -2.51
CA ASN A 19 3.37 -13.23 -2.69
C ASN A 19 4.23 -13.83 -3.81
N PHE A 20 4.61 -13.06 -4.84
CA PHE A 20 5.58 -13.54 -5.84
C PHE A 20 7.00 -13.62 -5.28
N SER A 21 7.39 -12.67 -4.42
CA SER A 21 8.69 -12.72 -3.74
C SER A 21 8.77 -13.89 -2.76
N LEU A 22 7.67 -14.21 -2.07
CA LEU A 22 7.56 -15.42 -1.24
C LEU A 22 7.69 -16.71 -2.08
N GLU A 23 6.95 -16.82 -3.19
CA GLU A 23 7.08 -17.97 -4.09
C GLU A 23 8.49 -18.07 -4.69
N THR A 24 9.15 -16.95 -4.98
CA THR A 24 10.55 -16.92 -5.43
C THR A 24 11.48 -17.56 -4.42
N ARG A 25 11.41 -17.15 -3.14
CA ARG A 25 12.20 -17.76 -2.06
C ARG A 25 11.89 -19.24 -1.88
N LYS A 26 10.61 -19.62 -1.95
CA LYS A 26 10.14 -21.00 -1.78
C LYS A 26 10.68 -21.90 -2.90
N ILE A 27 10.49 -21.51 -4.16
CA ILE A 27 10.97 -22.24 -5.33
C ILE A 27 12.49 -22.33 -5.32
N PHE A 28 13.19 -21.22 -5.03
CA PHE A 28 14.65 -21.22 -4.91
C PHE A 28 15.16 -22.26 -3.90
N LYS A 29 14.56 -22.32 -2.69
CA LYS A 29 14.91 -23.30 -1.67
C LYS A 29 14.60 -24.74 -2.08
N GLU A 30 13.51 -24.94 -2.82
CA GLU A 30 13.08 -26.26 -3.30
C GLU A 30 14.01 -26.80 -4.39
N ILE A 31 14.35 -26.00 -5.40
CA ILE A 31 15.14 -26.47 -6.55
C ILE A 31 16.64 -26.39 -6.34
N LYS A 32 17.08 -25.42 -5.54
CA LYS A 32 18.50 -25.03 -5.35
C LYS A 32 19.17 -24.83 -6.71
N PRO A 33 18.85 -23.72 -7.41
CA PRO A 33 19.35 -23.47 -8.74
C PRO A 33 20.84 -23.12 -8.70
N ASP A 34 21.57 -23.37 -9.79
CA ASP A 34 22.97 -22.96 -10.00
C ASP A 34 23.09 -21.67 -10.82
N ALA A 35 21.98 -21.17 -11.37
CA ALA A 35 21.87 -19.84 -11.94
C ALA A 35 20.47 -19.23 -11.77
N ILE A 36 20.42 -17.90 -11.75
CA ILE A 36 19.18 -17.12 -11.80
C ILE A 36 19.18 -16.25 -13.06
N ALA A 37 18.08 -16.22 -13.81
CA ALA A 37 17.88 -15.34 -14.95
C ALA A 37 16.67 -14.43 -14.70
N ILE A 38 16.83 -13.13 -14.95
CA ILE A 38 15.80 -12.12 -14.65
C ILE A 38 15.56 -11.15 -15.81
N GLU A 39 14.34 -10.65 -15.91
CA GLU A 39 13.93 -9.65 -16.92
C GLU A 39 14.38 -8.22 -16.55
N PHE A 40 15.69 -8.03 -16.42
CA PHE A 40 16.31 -6.72 -16.45
C PHE A 40 17.38 -6.68 -17.54
N PRO A 41 17.65 -5.52 -18.15
CA PRO A 41 18.67 -5.41 -19.18
C PRO A 41 20.06 -5.29 -18.55
N GLU A 42 21.05 -5.91 -19.20
CA GLU A 42 22.42 -6.01 -18.71
C GLU A 42 23.08 -4.64 -18.47
N ASN A 43 22.78 -3.62 -19.29
CA ASN A 43 23.30 -2.26 -19.10
C ASN A 43 22.84 -1.54 -17.82
N LEU A 44 21.80 -2.04 -17.15
CA LEU A 44 21.34 -1.52 -15.84
C LEU A 44 21.84 -2.34 -14.65
N ARG A 45 22.62 -3.42 -14.89
CA ARG A 45 23.07 -4.35 -13.85
C ARG A 45 23.70 -3.65 -12.66
N ASP A 46 24.71 -2.83 -12.91
CA ASP A 46 25.52 -2.23 -11.84
C ASP A 46 24.65 -1.38 -10.90
N LYS A 47 23.76 -0.55 -11.46
CA LYS A 47 22.87 0.31 -10.68
C LYS A 47 21.76 -0.44 -9.97
N ILE A 48 21.25 -1.51 -10.58
CA ILE A 48 20.28 -2.37 -9.92
C ILE A 48 20.94 -3.11 -8.75
N ILE A 49 22.11 -3.72 -8.93
CA ILE A 49 22.85 -4.40 -7.87
C ILE A 49 23.24 -3.44 -6.75
N GLU A 50 23.68 -2.22 -7.08
CA GLU A 50 23.96 -1.14 -6.12
C GLU A 50 22.73 -0.85 -5.25
N GLY A 51 21.53 -0.76 -5.85
CA GLY A 51 20.27 -0.60 -5.12
C GLY A 51 19.89 -1.82 -4.29
N VAL A 52 20.10 -3.04 -4.81
CA VAL A 52 19.79 -4.27 -4.08
C VAL A 52 20.65 -4.39 -2.81
N ASN A 53 21.94 -4.04 -2.89
CA ASN A 53 22.85 -4.05 -1.74
C ASN A 53 22.47 -3.04 -0.64
N ARG A 54 21.68 -2.00 -0.97
CA ARG A 54 21.18 -1.02 0.00
C ARG A 54 19.95 -1.49 0.76
N LEU A 55 19.26 -2.53 0.29
CA LEU A 55 18.07 -3.02 0.99
C LEU A 55 18.40 -3.38 2.45
N PRO A 56 17.58 -2.95 3.43
CA PRO A 56 16.18 -2.54 3.25
C PRO A 56 15.94 -1.05 2.94
N ALA A 57 16.97 -0.21 2.79
CA ALA A 57 16.76 1.17 2.37
C ALA A 57 16.29 1.22 0.91
N LEU A 58 15.15 1.86 0.67
CA LEU A 58 14.53 1.95 -0.66
C LEU A 58 15.33 2.89 -1.57
N SER A 59 15.46 2.50 -2.84
CA SER A 59 16.13 3.32 -3.86
C SER A 59 15.42 3.23 -5.21
N LEU A 60 15.72 4.18 -6.09
CA LEU A 60 15.27 4.19 -7.48
C LEU A 60 16.47 4.21 -8.40
N VAL A 61 16.46 3.39 -9.43
CA VAL A 61 17.37 3.55 -10.59
C VAL A 61 16.67 4.46 -11.58
N VAL A 62 17.27 5.59 -11.91
CA VAL A 62 16.71 6.65 -12.75
C VAL A 62 17.58 6.83 -13.99
N TYR A 63 16.96 6.87 -15.17
CA TYR A 63 17.64 7.11 -16.43
C TYR A 63 16.73 7.86 -17.41
N TYR A 64 17.31 8.49 -18.42
CA TYR A 64 16.58 9.27 -19.41
C TYR A 64 16.35 8.48 -20.71
N ASP A 65 15.11 8.49 -21.23
CA ASP A 65 14.77 7.95 -22.54
C ASP A 65 14.62 9.09 -23.56
N GLU A 66 15.61 9.23 -24.42
CA GLU A 66 15.71 10.31 -25.43
C GLU A 66 14.55 10.31 -26.44
N TYR A 67 13.96 9.15 -26.74
CA TYR A 67 12.87 9.05 -27.71
C TYR A 67 11.52 9.40 -27.09
N LEU A 68 11.37 9.16 -25.79
CA LEU A 68 10.17 9.57 -25.05
C LEU A 68 10.23 11.02 -24.57
N ASP A 69 11.43 11.61 -24.50
CA ASP A 69 11.68 12.87 -23.77
C ASP A 69 11.18 12.78 -22.31
N GLU A 70 11.40 11.60 -21.69
CA GLU A 70 10.92 11.27 -20.34
C GLU A 70 12.05 10.71 -19.49
N THR A 71 12.03 11.05 -18.19
CA THR A 71 12.89 10.39 -17.20
C THR A 71 12.18 9.17 -16.64
N LEU A 72 12.77 8.00 -16.83
CA LEU A 72 12.26 6.71 -16.39
C LEU A 72 12.88 6.30 -15.06
N TYR A 73 12.13 5.56 -14.26
CA TYR A 73 12.67 4.95 -13.05
C TYR A 73 12.23 3.49 -12.84
N ILE A 74 13.09 2.75 -12.15
CA ILE A 74 12.86 1.40 -11.66
C ILE A 74 12.98 1.44 -10.14
N PRO A 75 11.89 1.16 -9.39
CA PRO A 75 11.97 1.05 -7.95
C PRO A 75 12.69 -0.23 -7.55
N ILE A 76 13.64 -0.09 -6.63
CA ILE A 76 14.29 -1.20 -5.96
C ILE A 76 13.60 -1.39 -4.63
N GLU A 77 12.67 -2.35 -4.60
CA GLU A 77 11.77 -2.60 -3.48
C GLU A 77 11.84 -4.08 -3.04
N PRO A 78 11.70 -4.38 -1.73
CA PRO A 78 11.84 -5.75 -1.23
C PRO A 78 10.71 -6.66 -1.70
N CYS A 79 9.57 -6.10 -2.10
CA CYS A 79 8.39 -6.85 -2.51
C CYS A 79 8.45 -7.36 -3.95
N ASP A 80 9.44 -6.95 -4.74
CA ASP A 80 9.55 -7.35 -6.14
C ASP A 80 10.30 -8.69 -6.29
N SER A 81 9.73 -9.61 -7.05
CA SER A 81 10.25 -10.98 -7.22
C SER A 81 11.58 -11.01 -7.99
N MET A 82 11.80 -10.11 -8.95
CA MET A 82 13.08 -10.01 -9.66
C MET A 82 14.15 -9.46 -8.75
N ILE A 83 13.81 -8.45 -7.93
CA ILE A 83 14.71 -7.92 -6.89
C ILE A 83 15.04 -9.01 -5.87
N GLU A 84 14.07 -9.77 -5.39
CA GLU A 84 14.30 -10.90 -4.48
C GLU A 84 15.17 -12.00 -5.14
N GLY A 85 15.01 -12.25 -6.44
CA GLY A 85 15.91 -13.12 -7.21
C GLY A 85 17.36 -12.66 -7.20
N ILE A 86 17.61 -11.37 -7.42
CA ILE A 86 18.96 -10.78 -7.31
C ILE A 86 19.49 -10.92 -5.88
N ARG A 87 18.68 -10.61 -4.86
CA ARG A 87 19.08 -10.77 -3.45
C ARG A 87 19.53 -12.19 -3.15
N LEU A 88 18.75 -13.19 -3.57
CA LEU A 88 19.08 -14.60 -3.38
C LEU A 88 20.37 -14.98 -4.10
N SER A 89 20.61 -14.44 -5.31
CA SER A 89 21.87 -14.68 -6.02
C SER A 89 23.09 -14.17 -5.24
N LEU A 90 22.98 -12.97 -4.65
CA LEU A 90 24.04 -12.37 -3.85
C LEU A 90 24.25 -13.10 -2.52
N GLU A 91 23.16 -13.46 -1.82
CA GLU A 91 23.20 -14.18 -0.54
C GLU A 91 23.82 -15.57 -0.64
N TYR A 92 23.55 -16.28 -1.73
CA TYR A 92 24.02 -17.65 -1.94
C TYR A 92 25.22 -17.74 -2.90
N ASN A 93 25.74 -16.59 -3.36
CA ASN A 93 26.86 -16.49 -4.29
C ASN A 93 26.65 -17.33 -5.58
N ILE A 94 25.48 -17.14 -6.20
CA ILE A 94 25.05 -17.83 -7.42
C ILE A 94 25.04 -16.84 -8.59
N SER A 95 25.37 -17.30 -9.79
CA SER A 95 25.34 -16.47 -11.00
C SER A 95 23.94 -15.91 -11.28
N CYS A 96 23.86 -14.60 -11.48
CA CYS A 96 22.63 -13.90 -11.86
C CYS A 96 22.78 -13.25 -13.24
N TYR A 97 21.90 -13.58 -14.17
CA TYR A 97 21.92 -13.14 -15.56
C TYR A 97 20.76 -12.18 -15.85
N PHE A 98 21.08 -11.00 -16.38
CA PHE A 98 20.12 -9.98 -16.79
C PHE A 98 19.84 -10.21 -18.28
N ILE A 99 18.70 -10.82 -18.58
CA ILE A 99 18.44 -11.42 -19.90
C ILE A 99 17.55 -10.58 -20.80
N ASP A 100 17.12 -9.39 -20.36
CA ASP A 100 16.22 -8.53 -21.13
C ASP A 100 16.96 -7.61 -22.11
N LEU A 101 16.26 -7.22 -23.17
CA LEU A 101 16.77 -6.30 -24.18
C LEU A 101 16.52 -4.84 -23.74
N SER A 102 17.58 -4.04 -23.72
CA SER A 102 17.44 -2.59 -23.52
C SER A 102 16.83 -1.94 -24.76
N VAL A 103 15.55 -1.55 -24.66
CA VAL A 103 14.81 -0.83 -25.69
C VAL A 103 14.50 0.61 -25.26
N LYS A 104 14.49 1.54 -26.22
CA LYS A 104 14.02 2.93 -26.05
C LYS A 104 12.59 3.06 -26.56
N ASN A 105 11.88 4.13 -26.20
CA ASN A 105 10.46 4.34 -26.54
C ASN A 105 9.52 3.21 -26.09
N TYR A 106 9.85 2.58 -24.96
CA TYR A 106 9.07 1.45 -24.47
C TYR A 106 7.88 1.91 -23.61
N ARG A 107 6.67 1.60 -24.10
CA ARG A 107 5.39 1.87 -23.45
C ARG A 107 4.63 0.55 -23.27
N PRO A 108 4.92 -0.24 -22.23
CA PRO A 108 4.25 -1.51 -22.00
C PRO A 108 2.74 -1.33 -21.81
N TYR A 109 1.94 -2.29 -22.28
CA TYR A 109 0.51 -2.27 -22.00
C TYR A 109 0.24 -2.58 -20.52
N PHE A 110 -0.77 -1.92 -19.94
CA PHE A 110 -1.20 -2.19 -18.59
C PHE A 110 -2.31 -3.25 -18.55
N TYR A 111 -2.09 -4.34 -17.83
CA TYR A 111 -3.06 -5.42 -17.70
C TYR A 111 -3.71 -5.45 -16.32
N HIS A 112 -5.04 -5.52 -16.29
CA HIS A 112 -5.81 -5.75 -15.09
C HIS A 112 -5.73 -7.23 -14.66
N LEU A 113 -4.65 -7.56 -13.94
CA LEU A 113 -4.40 -8.91 -13.45
C LEU A 113 -5.05 -9.15 -12.07
N PRO A 114 -5.38 -10.41 -11.73
CA PRO A 114 -5.90 -10.76 -10.40
C PRO A 114 -4.90 -10.48 -9.28
N ASP A 115 -5.38 -10.37 -8.04
CA ASP A 115 -4.53 -10.18 -6.87
C ASP A 115 -3.58 -11.36 -6.62
N ASP A 116 -2.37 -11.05 -6.14
CA ASP A 116 -1.31 -12.01 -5.86
C ASP A 116 -1.66 -12.94 -4.68
N GLU A 117 -2.66 -12.59 -3.86
CA GLU A 117 -3.16 -13.45 -2.78
C GLU A 117 -3.78 -14.76 -3.26
N VAL A 118 -4.25 -14.80 -4.52
CA VAL A 118 -4.75 -16.04 -5.13
C VAL A 118 -3.66 -17.13 -5.12
N ILE A 119 -2.40 -16.75 -5.30
CA ILE A 119 -1.25 -17.67 -5.38
C ILE A 119 -1.14 -18.53 -4.12
N ARG A 120 -1.35 -17.93 -2.93
CA ARG A 120 -1.32 -18.65 -1.65
C ARG A 120 -2.38 -19.76 -1.55
N ARG A 121 -3.50 -19.62 -2.28
CA ARG A 121 -4.62 -20.57 -2.24
C ARG A 121 -4.49 -21.69 -3.27
N ILE A 122 -4.08 -21.36 -4.50
CA ILE A 122 -4.13 -22.32 -5.62
C ILE A 122 -2.74 -22.73 -6.13
N GLY A 123 -1.66 -22.04 -5.74
CA GLY A 123 -0.32 -22.23 -6.26
C GLY A 123 -0.04 -21.39 -7.52
N LEU A 124 1.25 -21.11 -7.76
CA LEU A 124 1.72 -20.29 -8.87
C LEU A 124 1.42 -20.90 -10.25
N ASP A 125 1.54 -22.23 -10.36
CA ASP A 125 1.27 -22.99 -11.59
C ASP A 125 -0.20 -22.84 -12.03
N LYS A 126 -1.15 -23.10 -11.12
CA LYS A 126 -2.58 -22.96 -11.42
C LYS A 126 -2.96 -21.51 -11.65
N PHE A 127 -2.37 -20.58 -10.91
CA PHE A 127 -2.58 -19.15 -11.11
C PHE A 127 -2.20 -18.72 -12.53
N TYR A 128 -1.04 -19.16 -13.01
CA TYR A 128 -0.58 -18.85 -14.36
C TYR A 128 -1.47 -19.47 -15.45
N GLU A 129 -1.85 -20.75 -15.32
CA GLU A 129 -2.76 -21.41 -16.27
C GLU A 129 -4.16 -20.75 -16.31
N LEU A 130 -4.66 -20.26 -15.16
CA LEU A 130 -5.90 -19.50 -15.12
C LEU A 130 -5.77 -18.16 -15.87
N ILE A 131 -4.66 -17.44 -15.70
CA ILE A 131 -4.43 -16.19 -16.45
C ILE A 131 -4.34 -16.49 -17.95
N LYS A 132 -3.61 -17.53 -18.35
CA LYS A 132 -3.51 -17.96 -19.74
C LYS A 132 -4.87 -18.27 -20.37
N SER A 133 -5.73 -18.98 -19.64
CA SER A 133 -7.06 -19.33 -20.12
C SER A 133 -8.06 -18.17 -20.12
N LYS A 134 -7.95 -17.22 -19.17
CA LYS A 134 -8.92 -16.12 -18.99
C LYS A 134 -8.51 -14.80 -19.63
N ALA A 135 -7.23 -14.61 -19.91
CA ALA A 135 -6.67 -13.40 -20.53
C ALA A 135 -5.71 -13.77 -21.68
N PRO A 136 -6.17 -14.49 -22.72
CA PRO A 136 -5.29 -14.93 -23.83
C PRO A 136 -4.62 -13.77 -24.55
N ASN A 137 -5.28 -12.59 -24.61
CA ASN A 137 -4.73 -11.38 -25.24
C ASN A 137 -3.44 -10.87 -24.56
N LEU A 138 -3.19 -11.25 -23.31
CA LEU A 138 -1.93 -10.97 -22.60
C LEU A 138 -0.72 -11.61 -23.31
N PHE A 139 -0.94 -12.74 -23.97
CA PHE A 139 0.10 -13.56 -24.61
C PHE A 139 0.12 -13.41 -26.15
N HIS A 140 -0.84 -12.67 -26.71
CA HIS A 140 -1.06 -12.51 -28.15
C HIS A 140 -1.22 -11.02 -28.54
N LEU A 141 -0.17 -10.23 -28.34
CA LEU A 141 -0.12 -8.78 -28.60
C LEU A 141 -0.18 -8.36 -30.09
N ASP A 142 -0.27 -9.30 -31.04
CA ASP A 142 -0.07 -9.02 -32.47
C ASP A 142 -1.31 -8.43 -33.17
N GLU A 143 -2.43 -8.27 -32.46
CA GLU A 143 -3.75 -7.98 -33.06
C GLU A 143 -4.43 -6.69 -32.56
N ILE A 144 -3.79 -5.87 -31.72
CA ILE A 144 -4.42 -4.65 -31.19
C ILE A 144 -3.99 -3.43 -32.05
N PRO A 145 -4.89 -2.80 -32.83
CA PRO A 145 -4.55 -1.65 -33.66
C PRO A 145 -4.19 -0.42 -32.80
N PHE A 146 -3.17 0.32 -33.23
CA PHE A 146 -2.69 1.54 -32.57
C PHE A 146 -3.73 2.68 -32.57
N GLU A 147 -4.75 2.61 -33.42
CA GLU A 147 -5.74 3.70 -33.63
C GLU A 147 -6.86 3.77 -32.57
N GLY A 148 -6.88 2.88 -31.57
CA GLY A 148 -7.95 2.84 -30.56
C GLY A 148 -7.70 3.57 -29.24
N PHE A 149 -6.49 4.09 -28.99
CA PHE A 149 -6.09 4.45 -27.63
C PHE A 149 -5.73 5.93 -27.48
N LYS A 150 -6.78 6.77 -27.40
CA LYS A 150 -6.66 8.04 -26.68
C LYS A 150 -6.63 7.74 -25.18
N ASP A 151 -5.63 8.28 -24.49
CA ASP A 151 -5.64 8.57 -23.05
C ASP A 151 -5.62 7.38 -22.07
N GLN A 152 -4.62 6.48 -22.13
CA GLN A 152 -4.28 5.58 -21.01
C GLN A 152 -3.07 6.04 -20.18
N TYR A 153 -2.38 7.11 -20.61
CA TYR A 153 -1.18 7.65 -19.97
C TYR A 153 -1.35 9.09 -19.45
N THR A 154 -2.58 9.62 -19.42
CA THR A 154 -2.89 10.98 -18.96
C THR A 154 -2.77 11.18 -17.44
N ASP A 155 -2.62 10.13 -16.65
CA ASP A 155 -2.98 10.22 -15.23
C ASP A 155 -1.79 10.52 -14.28
N LEU A 156 -0.65 10.96 -14.83
CA LEU A 156 0.27 11.83 -14.09
C LEU A 156 -0.04 13.32 -14.34
N ASP A 157 -0.79 13.69 -15.37
CA ASP A 157 -1.18 15.09 -15.58
C ASP A 157 -2.35 15.51 -14.67
N ASP A 158 -2.94 14.57 -13.91
CA ASP A 158 -4.10 14.78 -13.03
C ASP A 158 -3.80 14.67 -11.51
N PHE A 159 -2.63 15.11 -11.05
CA PHE A 159 -2.49 15.62 -9.68
C PHE A 159 -3.19 16.99 -9.55
N ASN A 160 -4.50 16.99 -9.76
CA ASN A 160 -5.33 18.17 -9.55
C ASN A 160 -5.59 18.37 -8.06
N PHE A 161 -4.67 19.07 -7.39
CA PHE A 161 -5.05 20.04 -6.37
C PHE A 161 -5.78 21.20 -7.07
N ASN A 162 -6.97 21.53 -6.59
CA ASN A 162 -7.88 22.57 -7.10
C ASN A 162 -7.30 24.01 -7.05
N ILE A 163 -6.24 24.33 -7.79
CA ILE A 163 -5.77 25.71 -7.96
C ILE A 163 -5.36 25.93 -9.42
N ILE A 164 -6.14 26.80 -10.10
CA ILE A 164 -5.95 27.41 -11.42
C ILE A 164 -6.47 26.59 -12.62
N LYS A 165 -7.76 26.82 -12.94
CA LYS A 165 -8.24 26.79 -14.32
C LYS A 165 -7.63 27.98 -15.06
N ALA A 166 -6.68 27.75 -15.96
CA ALA A 166 -6.36 28.71 -17.02
C ALA A 166 -5.75 28.00 -18.24
N ASN A 167 -6.51 28.03 -19.34
CA ASN A 167 -6.09 28.03 -20.74
C ASN A 167 -5.13 26.93 -21.23
N ASN A 168 -5.69 25.77 -21.59
CA ASN A 168 -5.09 24.87 -22.58
C ASN A 168 -5.77 25.08 -23.94
N GLN A 169 -5.18 25.89 -24.81
CA GLN A 169 -5.58 26.00 -26.22
C GLN A 169 -4.46 25.63 -27.22
N ASP A 170 -3.26 25.24 -26.78
CA ASP A 170 -2.15 24.96 -27.71
C ASP A 170 -1.45 23.62 -27.41
N LEU A 171 -2.06 22.51 -27.82
CA LEU A 171 -1.34 21.27 -28.10
C LEU A 171 -1.94 20.62 -29.36
N LYS A 172 -1.50 21.11 -30.53
CA LYS A 172 -1.72 20.40 -31.81
C LYS A 172 -0.91 19.10 -31.80
N GLN A 173 -1.63 17.99 -31.88
CA GLN A 173 -1.11 16.65 -32.14
C GLN A 173 -0.32 16.64 -33.45
N LYS A 174 0.94 16.19 -33.41
CA LYS A 174 1.67 15.73 -34.59
C LYS A 174 1.54 14.22 -34.65
N ASP A 175 0.76 13.75 -35.62
CA ASP A 175 0.74 12.36 -36.05
C ASP A 175 2.10 12.00 -36.66
N HIS A 176 2.95 11.32 -35.89
CA HIS A 176 4.10 10.61 -36.45
C HIS A 176 3.83 9.10 -36.27
N GLN A 177 3.48 8.44 -37.38
CA GLN A 177 3.64 6.99 -37.53
C GLN A 177 5.14 6.68 -37.40
N TYR A 178 5.61 6.38 -36.19
CA TYR A 178 6.96 5.88 -35.98
C TYR A 178 6.98 4.39 -36.31
N ASP A 179 7.78 4.01 -37.31
CA ASP A 179 8.13 2.62 -37.58
C ASP A 179 8.83 2.04 -36.34
N THR A 180 8.19 1.09 -35.66
CA THR A 180 8.56 0.63 -34.30
C THR A 180 9.97 0.05 -34.21
N LEU A 181 10.55 -0.33 -35.35
CA LEU A 181 11.90 -0.88 -35.47
C LEU A 181 13.00 0.18 -35.57
N ASN A 182 12.72 1.42 -36.01
CA ASN A 182 13.74 2.50 -36.09
C ASN A 182 14.11 3.10 -34.71
N LEU A 183 13.54 2.57 -33.63
CA LEU A 183 13.73 2.99 -32.24
C LEU A 183 14.83 2.21 -31.50
N ILE A 184 15.38 1.17 -32.13
CA ILE A 184 16.67 0.58 -31.78
C ILE A 184 17.70 1.53 -32.42
N ASN A 185 18.58 2.16 -31.64
CA ASN A 185 19.53 3.19 -32.11
C ASN A 185 19.96 2.98 -33.57
N GLU A 186 19.76 3.99 -34.43
CA GLU A 186 19.92 3.95 -35.90
C GLU A 186 21.29 3.47 -36.42
N ASN A 187 22.28 3.28 -35.53
CA ASN A 187 23.66 2.90 -35.85
C ASN A 187 24.10 1.52 -35.29
N SER A 188 23.20 0.61 -34.92
CA SER A 188 23.60 -0.71 -34.41
C SER A 188 23.48 -1.82 -35.47
N GLU A 189 24.52 -2.64 -35.63
CA GLU A 189 24.52 -3.88 -36.44
C GLU A 189 23.32 -4.80 -36.11
N ILE A 190 22.79 -4.68 -34.90
CA ILE A 190 21.58 -5.36 -34.42
C ILE A 190 20.31 -4.93 -35.13
N LEU A 191 20.18 -3.67 -35.53
CA LEU A 191 19.09 -3.24 -36.41
C LEU A 191 19.16 -4.02 -37.73
N GLN A 192 20.37 -4.32 -38.23
CA GLN A 192 20.56 -5.10 -39.44
C GLN A 192 20.27 -6.59 -39.22
N ILE A 193 20.61 -7.15 -38.06
CA ILE A 193 20.23 -8.53 -37.67
C ILE A 193 18.70 -8.65 -37.49
N PHE A 194 18.06 -7.71 -36.79
CA PHE A 194 16.60 -7.65 -36.65
C PHE A 194 15.90 -7.32 -37.97
N LYS A 195 16.51 -6.49 -38.82
CA LYS A 195 16.03 -6.23 -40.20
C LYS A 195 16.18 -7.48 -41.08
N ASN A 196 17.23 -8.28 -40.95
CA ASN A 196 17.32 -9.58 -41.63
C ASN A 196 16.27 -10.57 -41.10
N LEU A 197 15.86 -10.43 -39.82
CA LEU A 197 14.74 -11.13 -39.20
C LEU A 197 13.37 -10.48 -39.50
N GLN A 198 13.27 -9.45 -40.36
CA GLN A 198 12.07 -8.60 -40.60
C GLN A 198 10.78 -9.36 -40.87
N SER A 199 10.84 -10.60 -41.37
CA SER A 199 9.63 -11.39 -41.61
C SER A 199 8.96 -11.90 -40.33
N LYS A 200 9.66 -11.91 -39.18
CA LYS A 200 9.21 -12.57 -37.94
C LYS A 200 8.99 -11.62 -36.75
N ILE A 201 9.63 -10.45 -36.68
CA ILE A 201 9.53 -9.51 -35.53
C ILE A 201 8.84 -8.21 -35.95
N LYS A 202 7.75 -7.88 -35.26
CA LYS A 202 6.82 -6.76 -35.53
C LYS A 202 6.70 -5.79 -34.35
N THR A 203 6.98 -6.21 -33.12
CA THR A 203 6.83 -5.38 -31.91
C THR A 203 8.10 -5.38 -31.06
N LEU A 204 8.27 -4.36 -30.20
CA LEU A 204 9.38 -4.30 -29.25
C LEU A 204 9.36 -5.47 -28.27
N ASP A 205 8.18 -5.92 -27.82
CA ASP A 205 8.06 -7.10 -26.95
C ASP A 205 8.55 -8.38 -27.64
N GLN A 206 8.25 -8.56 -28.93
CA GLN A 206 8.79 -9.71 -29.68
C GLN A 206 10.32 -9.67 -29.79
N ALA A 207 10.92 -8.48 -29.93
CA ALA A 207 12.37 -8.33 -29.91
C ALA A 207 12.97 -8.68 -28.53
N ARG A 208 12.34 -8.21 -27.45
CA ARG A 208 12.72 -8.55 -26.06
C ARG A 208 12.60 -10.05 -25.80
N GLU A 209 11.50 -10.67 -26.19
CA GLU A 209 11.24 -12.11 -26.05
C GLU A 209 12.25 -12.96 -26.84
N TYR A 210 12.60 -12.53 -28.05
CA TYR A 210 13.63 -13.20 -28.85
C TYR A 210 15.01 -13.11 -28.19
N TYR A 211 15.37 -11.93 -27.68
CA TYR A 211 16.63 -11.72 -26.96
C TYR A 211 16.70 -12.52 -25.65
N MET A 212 15.61 -12.55 -24.88
CA MET A 212 15.48 -13.38 -23.67
C MET A 212 15.59 -14.88 -24.00
N ALA A 213 14.94 -15.35 -25.07
CA ALA A 213 15.02 -16.73 -25.51
C ALA A 213 16.44 -17.12 -25.94
N ALA A 214 17.15 -16.24 -26.67
CA ALA A 214 18.55 -16.47 -27.05
C ALA A 214 19.47 -16.58 -25.83
N ASN A 215 19.33 -15.68 -24.85
CA ASN A 215 20.07 -15.75 -23.58
C ASN A 215 19.78 -17.06 -22.85
N LEU A 216 18.50 -17.41 -22.67
CA LEU A 216 18.11 -18.63 -21.98
C LEU A 216 18.65 -19.87 -22.67
N LYS A 217 18.64 -19.93 -24.01
CA LYS A 217 19.21 -21.06 -24.77
C LYS A 217 20.69 -21.27 -24.44
N MET A 218 21.49 -20.20 -24.40
CA MET A 218 22.90 -20.28 -24.00
C MET A 218 23.03 -20.75 -22.54
N LEU A 219 22.25 -20.17 -21.62
CA LEU A 219 22.32 -20.54 -20.20
C LEU A 219 21.95 -22.01 -19.96
N MET A 220 20.98 -22.54 -20.72
CA MET A 220 20.56 -23.94 -20.62
C MET A 220 21.67 -24.94 -20.92
N GLU A 221 22.70 -24.55 -21.67
CA GLU A 221 23.89 -25.38 -21.94
C GLU A 221 24.95 -25.25 -20.84
N LEU A 222 24.95 -24.13 -20.12
CA LEU A 222 25.96 -23.78 -19.10
C LEU A 222 25.59 -24.23 -17.69
N HIS A 223 24.31 -24.41 -17.40
CA HIS A 223 23.78 -24.63 -16.04
C HIS A 223 22.81 -25.80 -15.98
N GLU A 224 22.79 -26.51 -14.85
CA GLU A 224 21.92 -27.67 -14.64
C GLU A 224 20.48 -27.29 -14.25
N LYS A 225 20.30 -26.18 -13.51
CA LYS A 225 19.00 -25.73 -13.00
C LYS A 225 18.95 -24.21 -12.90
N ILE A 226 18.21 -23.60 -13.83
CA ILE A 226 18.10 -22.15 -13.89
C ILE A 226 16.75 -21.72 -13.33
N LEU A 227 16.76 -20.81 -12.35
CA LEU A 227 15.56 -20.11 -11.90
C LEU A 227 15.32 -18.88 -12.78
N VAL A 228 14.23 -18.87 -13.53
CA VAL A 228 13.86 -17.78 -14.43
C VAL A 228 12.73 -16.96 -13.83
N ILE A 229 12.93 -15.67 -13.60
CA ILE A 229 11.94 -14.75 -13.05
C ILE A 229 11.61 -13.72 -14.12
N ILE A 230 10.39 -13.77 -14.63
CA ILE A 230 10.00 -13.03 -15.84
C ILE A 230 8.56 -12.55 -15.76
N GLY A 231 8.27 -11.42 -16.39
CA GLY A 231 6.95 -10.90 -16.64
C GLY A 231 6.07 -11.97 -17.29
N MET A 232 4.91 -12.22 -16.69
CA MET A 232 4.07 -13.36 -17.08
C MET A 232 3.64 -13.35 -18.55
N ALA A 233 3.53 -12.17 -19.18
CA ALA A 233 3.13 -12.03 -20.57
C ALA A 233 4.14 -12.68 -21.55
N HIS A 234 5.42 -12.72 -21.18
CA HIS A 234 6.50 -13.10 -22.09
C HIS A 234 6.74 -14.61 -22.17
N TRP A 235 6.41 -15.36 -21.11
CA TRP A 235 6.87 -16.75 -20.97
C TRP A 235 6.34 -17.69 -22.07
N GLU A 236 5.07 -17.58 -22.49
CA GLU A 236 4.53 -18.44 -23.55
C GLU A 236 5.28 -18.30 -24.87
N ARG A 237 5.59 -17.06 -25.28
CA ARG A 237 6.28 -16.78 -26.53
C ARG A 237 7.74 -17.21 -26.46
N ILE A 238 8.41 -16.95 -25.34
CA ILE A 238 9.78 -17.43 -25.10
C ILE A 238 9.84 -18.94 -25.17
N LYS A 239 8.89 -19.66 -24.55
CA LYS A 239 8.81 -21.12 -24.62
C LYS A 239 8.69 -21.60 -26.07
N GLN A 240 7.80 -21.00 -26.87
CA GLN A 240 7.66 -21.33 -28.30
C GLN A 240 8.93 -21.06 -29.10
N LEU A 241 9.70 -20.02 -28.74
CA LEU A 241 10.99 -19.71 -29.36
C LEU A 241 12.08 -20.71 -28.97
N LEU A 242 12.13 -21.14 -27.71
CA LEU A 242 13.07 -22.15 -27.22
C LEU A 242 12.80 -23.56 -27.76
N GLU A 243 11.56 -23.83 -28.18
CA GLU A 243 11.20 -25.08 -28.89
C GLU A 243 11.70 -25.08 -30.34
N LYS A 244 12.01 -23.90 -30.92
CA LYS A 244 12.61 -23.77 -32.25
C LYS A 244 14.13 -23.83 -32.16
N GLU A 245 14.79 -24.54 -33.06
CA GLU A 245 16.25 -24.73 -33.00
C GLU A 245 17.03 -23.53 -33.58
N ASP A 246 16.38 -22.71 -34.39
CA ASP A 246 16.94 -21.65 -35.24
C ASP A 246 17.03 -20.25 -34.57
N LEU A 247 17.34 -20.21 -33.27
CA LEU A 247 17.67 -18.97 -32.55
C LEU A 247 19.06 -18.45 -32.93
N ILE A 248 19.13 -17.20 -33.39
CA ILE A 248 20.37 -16.48 -33.71
C ILE A 248 20.94 -15.88 -32.43
N LEU A 249 22.18 -16.24 -32.07
CA LEU A 249 22.82 -15.81 -30.83
C LEU A 249 23.66 -14.52 -30.98
N ASP A 250 23.95 -14.07 -32.21
CA ASP A 250 24.77 -12.87 -32.46
C ASP A 250 24.19 -11.59 -31.83
N ILE A 251 22.88 -11.56 -31.61
CA ILE A 251 22.17 -10.45 -30.94
C ILE A 251 22.63 -10.21 -29.50
N LEU A 252 23.23 -11.21 -28.84
CA LEU A 252 23.62 -11.16 -27.43
C LEU A 252 24.76 -10.17 -27.16
N ASN A 253 25.49 -9.74 -28.19
CA ASN A 253 26.53 -8.72 -28.07
C ASN A 253 25.97 -7.29 -27.91
N TYR A 254 24.65 -7.13 -28.03
CA TYR A 254 24.01 -5.82 -27.90
C TYR A 254 23.83 -5.40 -26.45
N ASN A 255 24.70 -4.49 -26.01
CA ASN A 255 24.55 -3.86 -24.71
C ASN A 255 24.83 -2.36 -24.81
N PRO A 256 23.85 -1.55 -25.25
CA PRO A 256 24.06 -0.12 -25.41
C PRO A 256 24.28 0.55 -24.05
N PRO A 257 25.23 1.49 -23.94
CA PRO A 257 25.44 2.22 -22.69
C PRO A 257 24.18 3.02 -22.33
N ILE A 258 23.88 3.08 -21.04
CA ILE A 258 22.77 3.85 -20.49
C ILE A 258 23.28 4.69 -19.32
N ASP A 259 23.00 6.00 -19.34
CA ASP A 259 23.34 6.89 -18.23
C ASP A 259 22.26 6.75 -17.16
N ALA A 260 22.50 5.83 -16.22
CA ALA A 260 21.61 5.53 -15.11
C ALA A 260 22.26 5.91 -13.77
N GLU A 261 21.47 6.54 -12.91
CA GLU A 261 21.87 6.99 -11.59
C GLU A 261 20.94 6.39 -10.52
N ILE A 262 21.45 6.23 -9.31
CA ILE A 262 20.66 5.74 -8.17
C ILE A 262 20.28 6.90 -7.25
N TYR A 263 19.05 6.87 -6.74
CA TYR A 263 18.53 7.87 -5.82
C TYR A 263 17.87 7.23 -4.60
N ASN A 264 18.02 7.88 -3.44
CA ASN A 264 17.39 7.49 -2.19
C ASN A 264 15.92 7.95 -2.17
N VAL A 265 15.05 7.08 -1.62
CA VAL A 265 13.64 7.41 -1.38
C VAL A 265 13.45 7.87 0.06
N SER A 266 13.35 9.18 0.24
CA SER A 266 13.14 9.77 1.56
C SER A 266 11.71 9.53 2.07
N PRO A 267 11.50 9.21 3.36
CA PRO A 267 10.16 9.09 3.95
C PRO A 267 9.36 10.41 3.95
N LYS A 268 10.03 11.56 3.72
CA LYS A 268 9.37 12.85 3.53
C LYS A 268 8.57 12.89 2.22
N ASN A 269 9.01 12.13 1.22
CA ASN A 269 8.38 12.04 -0.09
C ASN A 269 7.30 10.95 -0.08
N LYS A 270 6.17 11.27 0.55
CA LYS A 270 5.01 10.36 0.67
C LYS A 270 4.50 9.90 -0.69
N GLU A 271 4.59 10.76 -1.70
CA GLU A 271 4.19 10.46 -3.09
C GLU A 271 5.03 9.32 -3.68
N LEU A 272 6.35 9.33 -3.44
CA LEU A 272 7.22 8.22 -3.86
C LEU A 272 6.84 6.92 -3.19
N LEU A 273 6.53 6.93 -1.89
CA LEU A 273 6.09 5.73 -1.18
C LEU A 273 4.77 5.16 -1.72
N LEU A 274 3.94 5.98 -2.35
CA LEU A 274 2.72 5.54 -3.03
C LEU A 274 2.97 5.00 -4.44
N THR A 275 4.17 5.18 -5.01
CA THR A 275 4.54 4.60 -6.30
C THR A 275 4.92 3.12 -6.22
N PHE A 276 5.14 2.59 -5.01
CA PHE A 276 5.38 1.18 -4.76
C PHE A 276 4.07 0.39 -4.93
N ASN A 277 4.14 -0.83 -5.47
CA ASN A 277 2.95 -1.61 -5.80
C ASN A 277 2.28 -2.26 -4.59
N GLU A 278 2.99 -2.34 -3.46
CA GLU A 278 2.50 -2.89 -2.21
C GLU A 278 2.40 -1.79 -1.13
N ILE A 279 1.51 -1.98 -0.15
CA ILE A 279 1.38 -1.04 0.97
C ILE A 279 2.73 -0.96 1.70
N PRO A 280 3.35 0.22 1.88
CA PRO A 280 4.67 0.35 2.51
C PRO A 280 4.77 -0.33 3.87
N PHE A 281 3.72 -0.23 4.69
CA PHE A 281 3.65 -0.96 5.95
C PHE A 281 3.78 -2.48 5.80
N LEU A 282 3.09 -3.07 4.82
CA LEU A 282 3.15 -4.51 4.56
C LEU A 282 4.52 -4.91 4.01
N ALA A 283 5.12 -4.05 3.17
CA ALA A 283 6.49 -4.23 2.70
C ALA A 283 7.50 -4.23 3.86
N PHE A 284 7.33 -3.34 4.84
CA PHE A 284 8.13 -3.33 6.06
C PHE A 284 7.97 -4.63 6.85
N GLN A 285 6.74 -5.11 7.05
CA GLN A 285 6.48 -6.35 7.77
C GLN A 285 7.08 -7.57 7.05
N TYR A 286 6.99 -7.60 5.72
CA TYR A 286 7.64 -8.62 4.91
C TYR A 286 9.16 -8.61 5.10
N GLU A 287 9.78 -7.43 5.04
CA GLU A 287 11.22 -7.30 5.22
C GLU A 287 11.65 -7.67 6.65
N TYR A 288 10.87 -7.29 7.66
CA TYR A 288 11.09 -7.71 9.05
C TYR A 288 11.04 -9.24 9.19
N PHE A 289 10.04 -9.90 8.60
CA PHE A 289 9.94 -11.36 8.54
C PHE A 289 11.11 -12.00 7.77
N ARG A 290 11.54 -11.38 6.66
CA ARG A 290 12.65 -11.86 5.83
C ARG A 290 13.96 -11.82 6.61
N ILE A 291 14.24 -10.72 7.30
CA ILE A 291 15.41 -10.59 8.18
C ILE A 291 15.31 -11.61 9.32
N GLY A 292 14.15 -11.75 9.98
CA GLY A 292 13.96 -12.73 11.06
C GLY A 292 14.22 -14.19 10.65
N ASN A 293 13.95 -14.55 9.40
CA ASN A 293 14.28 -15.86 8.83
C ASN A 293 15.75 -16.02 8.40
N THR A 294 16.49 -14.93 8.23
CA THR A 294 17.92 -14.95 7.87
C THR A 294 18.82 -14.80 9.10
N ASN A 295 18.36 -14.08 10.13
CA ASN A 295 18.96 -13.94 11.45
C ASN A 295 17.84 -13.98 12.51
N PRO A 296 17.82 -14.92 13.46
CA PRO A 296 16.85 -14.90 14.54
C PRO A 296 17.08 -13.65 15.41
N ILE A 297 16.24 -12.62 15.24
CA ILE A 297 16.31 -11.41 16.06
C ILE A 297 15.73 -11.75 17.44
N PRO A 298 16.50 -11.61 18.54
CA PRO A 298 15.94 -11.72 19.88
C PRO A 298 15.13 -10.45 20.18
N ILE A 299 13.81 -10.52 20.04
CA ILE A 299 12.92 -9.42 20.41
C ILE A 299 12.84 -9.35 21.94
N LYS A 300 13.58 -8.41 22.55
CA LYS A 300 13.33 -8.00 23.94
C LYS A 300 12.15 -7.02 23.96
N SER A 301 10.91 -7.53 24.06
CA SER A 301 9.72 -6.71 24.34
C SER A 301 8.88 -7.32 25.46
N LYS A 302 8.38 -6.48 26.37
CA LYS A 302 7.70 -6.86 27.63
C LYS A 302 6.18 -7.11 27.51
N SER A 303 5.60 -7.14 26.31
CA SER A 303 4.15 -7.32 26.13
C SER A 303 3.77 -8.79 25.90
N ASN A 304 2.99 -9.38 26.80
CA ASN A 304 2.48 -10.76 26.69
C ASN A 304 1.53 -10.98 25.49
N ALA A 305 1.00 -9.92 24.85
CA ALA A 305 0.21 -10.02 23.62
C ALA A 305 1.04 -10.45 22.39
N LEU A 306 2.37 -10.34 22.45
CA LEU A 306 3.30 -10.78 21.40
C LEU A 306 3.81 -12.22 21.58
N LYS A 307 3.51 -12.88 22.70
CA LYS A 307 3.85 -14.32 22.89
C LYS A 307 2.98 -15.25 22.04
N SER A 308 1.81 -14.80 21.59
CA SER A 308 1.03 -15.52 20.58
C SER A 308 1.66 -15.47 19.18
N MET A 309 2.65 -14.59 18.96
CA MET A 309 3.40 -14.46 17.70
C MET A 309 4.62 -15.39 17.61
N GLU A 310 5.00 -16.07 18.70
CA GLU A 310 5.99 -17.18 18.67
C GLU A 310 5.51 -18.39 17.85
N LYS A 311 4.24 -18.38 17.43
CA LYS A 311 3.60 -19.37 16.55
C LYS A 311 3.25 -18.81 15.17
N ILE A 312 3.83 -17.69 14.75
CA ILE A 312 3.75 -17.24 13.35
C ILE A 312 4.79 -18.04 12.56
N SER A 313 4.28 -19.17 12.08
CA SER A 313 4.73 -20.08 11.03
C SER A 313 5.85 -19.56 10.13
N TYR A 314 6.65 -20.49 9.59
CA TYR A 314 7.58 -20.37 8.46
C TYR A 314 7.01 -19.71 7.18
N ASP A 315 5.78 -19.19 7.21
CA ASP A 315 4.98 -18.70 6.10
C ASP A 315 4.36 -17.33 6.44
N PHE A 316 4.82 -16.28 5.76
CA PHE A 316 4.31 -14.92 5.91
C PHE A 316 2.98 -14.75 5.16
N ASN A 317 1.98 -14.19 5.82
CA ASN A 317 0.71 -13.81 5.19
C ASN A 317 0.42 -12.34 5.44
N LYS A 318 0.41 -11.54 4.37
CA LYS A 318 0.19 -10.09 4.44
C LYS A 318 -1.19 -9.70 5.01
N LEU A 319 -2.22 -10.54 4.84
CA LEU A 319 -3.56 -10.28 5.37
C LEU A 319 -3.60 -10.25 6.89
N ASN A 320 -2.70 -10.99 7.57
CA ASN A 320 -2.62 -11.01 9.03
C ASN A 320 -2.14 -9.66 9.60
N TYR A 321 -1.49 -8.83 8.78
CA TYR A 321 -0.94 -7.53 9.18
C TYR A 321 -1.89 -6.36 8.91
N ILE A 322 -3.02 -6.59 8.23
CA ILE A 322 -4.04 -5.55 8.00
C ILE A 322 -4.67 -5.09 9.33
N PRO A 323 -5.13 -5.98 10.24
CA PRO A 323 -5.65 -5.55 11.54
C PRO A 323 -4.61 -4.80 12.37
N GLU A 324 -3.31 -5.11 12.19
CA GLU A 324 -2.23 -4.41 12.89
C GLU A 324 -2.14 -2.93 12.49
N ILE A 325 -2.53 -2.58 11.25
CA ILE A 325 -2.61 -1.18 10.82
C ILE A 325 -3.59 -0.42 11.72
N PHE A 326 -4.79 -0.97 11.95
CA PHE A 326 -5.80 -0.34 12.79
C PHE A 326 -5.38 -0.26 14.25
N ILE A 327 -4.75 -1.32 14.79
CA ILE A 327 -4.25 -1.32 16.18
C ILE A 327 -3.17 -0.24 16.37
N ARG A 328 -2.23 -0.12 15.43
CA ARG A 328 -1.19 0.91 15.48
C ARG A 328 -1.77 2.32 15.31
N ALA A 329 -2.82 2.46 14.50
CA ALA A 329 -3.54 3.72 14.35
C ALA A 329 -4.28 4.09 15.64
N GLU A 330 -4.96 3.12 16.29
CA GLU A 330 -5.64 3.31 17.56
C GLU A 330 -4.68 3.75 18.66
N ASN A 331 -3.49 3.16 18.75
CA ASN A 331 -2.50 3.59 19.73
C ASN A 331 -2.12 5.07 19.54
N LYS A 332 -1.90 5.51 18.30
CA LYS A 332 -1.59 6.92 18.00
C LYS A 332 -2.78 7.85 18.24
N TYR A 333 -3.99 7.37 17.95
CA TYR A 333 -5.24 8.09 18.22
C TYR A 333 -5.45 8.27 19.72
N TYR A 334 -5.26 7.22 20.51
CA TYR A 334 -5.30 7.25 21.97
C TYR A 334 -4.23 8.15 22.57
N ASP A 335 -3.00 8.13 22.03
CA ASP A 335 -1.93 9.00 22.53
C ASP A 335 -2.27 10.48 22.37
N LYS A 336 -3.02 10.85 21.31
CA LYS A 336 -3.43 12.23 21.04
C LYS A 336 -4.73 12.64 21.74
N TYR A 337 -5.76 11.81 21.66
CA TYR A 337 -7.13 12.17 22.10
C TYR A 337 -7.58 11.45 23.36
N ARG A 338 -6.80 10.48 23.87
CA ARG A 338 -7.16 9.62 25.02
C ARG A 338 -8.45 8.81 24.83
N GLU A 339 -8.93 8.71 23.59
CA GLU A 339 -10.07 7.91 23.19
C GLU A 339 -9.64 6.55 22.66
N LYS A 340 -10.43 5.52 22.97
CA LYS A 340 -10.24 4.15 22.47
C LYS A 340 -11.39 3.75 21.59
N LEU A 341 -11.11 2.93 20.59
CA LEU A 341 -12.15 2.39 19.75
C LEU A 341 -12.90 1.31 20.52
N SER A 342 -14.22 1.32 20.41
CA SER A 342 -15.04 0.22 20.92
C SER A 342 -14.79 -1.05 20.10
N ILE A 343 -15.00 -2.22 20.72
CA ILE A 343 -14.94 -3.51 20.02
C ILE A 343 -15.91 -3.53 18.82
N ASN A 344 -17.08 -2.90 18.96
CA ASN A 344 -18.05 -2.80 17.88
C ASN A 344 -17.52 -1.98 16.69
N GLN A 345 -16.85 -0.85 16.94
CA GLN A 345 -16.21 -0.07 15.86
C GLN A 345 -15.12 -0.89 15.15
N LEU A 346 -14.28 -1.63 15.89
CA LEU A 346 -13.27 -2.51 15.29
C LEU A 346 -13.89 -3.64 14.44
N MET A 347 -15.01 -4.22 14.88
CA MET A 347 -15.74 -5.21 14.10
C MET A 347 -16.36 -4.60 12.85
N GLN A 348 -17.00 -3.43 12.98
CA GLN A 348 -17.58 -2.69 11.87
C GLN A 348 -16.53 -2.25 10.85
N LEU A 349 -15.34 -1.83 11.29
CA LEU A 349 -14.20 -1.51 10.44
C LEU A 349 -13.83 -2.70 9.54
N ASN A 350 -13.62 -3.88 10.14
CA ASN A 350 -13.26 -5.08 9.39
C ASN A 350 -14.38 -5.54 8.44
N GLN A 351 -15.64 -5.47 8.89
CA GLN A 351 -16.78 -5.85 8.06
C GLN A 351 -16.96 -4.88 6.88
N TYR A 352 -16.84 -3.57 7.12
CA TYR A 352 -16.94 -2.55 6.09
C TYR A 352 -15.79 -2.66 5.08
N LEU A 353 -14.55 -2.82 5.57
CA LEU A 353 -13.37 -3.04 4.72
C LEU A 353 -13.57 -4.24 3.80
N LYS A 354 -14.00 -5.38 4.36
CA LYS A 354 -14.26 -6.60 3.59
C LYS A 354 -15.33 -6.38 2.52
N ASN A 355 -16.43 -5.72 2.87
CA ASN A 355 -17.51 -5.45 1.93
C ASN A 355 -17.06 -4.52 0.81
N LEU A 356 -16.26 -3.49 1.12
CA LEU A 356 -15.77 -2.55 0.13
C LEU A 356 -14.82 -3.24 -0.88
N VAL A 357 -13.88 -4.04 -0.37
CA VAL A 357 -12.97 -4.84 -1.20
C VAL A 357 -13.74 -5.80 -2.11
N PHE A 358 -14.81 -6.41 -1.59
CA PHE A 358 -15.67 -7.31 -2.36
C PHE A 358 -16.45 -6.59 -3.47
N ILE A 359 -16.95 -5.38 -3.20
CA ILE A 359 -17.63 -4.54 -4.20
C ILE A 359 -16.69 -4.20 -5.37
N ASP A 360 -15.41 -3.94 -5.07
CA ASP A 360 -14.41 -3.62 -6.08
C ASP A 360 -13.81 -4.87 -6.77
N ASN A 361 -14.37 -6.06 -6.53
CA ASN A 361 -13.90 -7.35 -7.06
C ASN A 361 -12.42 -7.65 -6.73
N LEU A 362 -11.95 -7.19 -5.58
CA LEU A 362 -10.60 -7.44 -5.08
C LEU A 362 -10.64 -8.50 -3.96
N LEU A 363 -9.51 -9.15 -3.74
CA LEU A 363 -9.30 -10.07 -2.61
C LEU A 363 -8.53 -9.42 -1.48
N THR A 364 -7.74 -8.41 -1.79
CA THR A 364 -6.90 -7.69 -0.83
C THR A 364 -7.20 -6.20 -0.90
N PRO A 365 -7.32 -5.51 0.25
CA PRO A 365 -7.50 -4.07 0.25
C PRO A 365 -6.22 -3.33 -0.17
N ASP A 366 -6.41 -2.23 -0.88
CA ASP A 366 -5.40 -1.18 -1.06
C ASP A 366 -5.47 -0.14 0.08
N ILE A 367 -4.58 0.86 0.03
CA ILE A 367 -4.54 1.97 1.00
C ILE A 367 -5.89 2.71 1.04
N TYR A 368 -6.53 2.92 -0.12
CA TYR A 368 -7.80 3.62 -0.19
C TYR A 368 -8.86 2.89 0.63
N HIS A 369 -9.03 1.58 0.46
CA HIS A 369 -10.04 0.81 1.21
C HIS A 369 -9.82 0.89 2.72
N ILE A 370 -8.57 0.74 3.17
CA ILE A 370 -8.22 0.74 4.60
C ILE A 370 -8.52 2.11 5.22
N VAL A 371 -8.15 3.17 4.52
CA VAL A 371 -8.27 4.53 5.02
C VAL A 371 -9.71 5.04 4.94
N ILE A 372 -10.46 4.75 3.86
CA ILE A 372 -11.87 5.14 3.76
C ILE A 372 -12.74 4.38 4.75
N SER A 373 -12.40 3.13 5.07
CA SER A 373 -13.05 2.37 6.14
C SER A 373 -12.86 3.06 7.49
N SER A 374 -11.63 3.51 7.78
CA SER A 374 -11.32 4.27 9.00
C SER A 374 -12.14 5.55 9.09
N LYS A 375 -12.20 6.31 7.99
CA LYS A 375 -12.91 7.58 7.89
C LYS A 375 -14.41 7.43 8.15
N ASN A 376 -15.03 6.42 7.54
CA ASN A 376 -16.49 6.28 7.56
C ASN A 376 -17.02 5.62 8.84
N ILE A 377 -16.22 4.82 9.53
CA ILE A 377 -16.64 4.10 10.75
C ILE A 377 -16.25 4.86 12.03
N VAL A 378 -15.13 5.58 12.01
CA VAL A 378 -14.62 6.32 13.17
C VAL A 378 -14.75 7.81 12.89
N ASP A 379 -13.73 8.42 12.28
CA ASP A 379 -13.70 9.82 11.89
C ASP A 379 -12.48 10.12 11.00
N ASP A 380 -12.34 11.39 10.61
CA ASP A 380 -11.22 11.89 9.80
C ASP A 380 -9.85 11.80 10.50
N ASP A 381 -9.80 11.95 11.82
CA ASP A 381 -8.55 12.00 12.58
C ASP A 381 -7.96 10.60 12.74
N PHE A 382 -8.79 9.60 13.05
CA PHE A 382 -8.42 8.20 13.01
C PHE A 382 -7.99 7.78 11.60
N ALA A 383 -8.71 8.22 10.56
CA ALA A 383 -8.32 7.95 9.16
C ALA A 383 -6.93 8.53 8.82
N TRP A 384 -6.59 9.70 9.34
CA TRP A 384 -5.25 10.29 9.18
C TRP A 384 -4.16 9.43 9.83
N PHE A 385 -4.39 8.94 11.05
CA PHE A 385 -3.42 8.05 11.70
C PHE A 385 -3.29 6.70 10.97
N THR A 386 -4.40 6.13 10.52
CA THR A 386 -4.40 4.92 9.67
C THR A 386 -3.58 5.14 8.42
N TYR A 387 -3.81 6.24 7.69
CA TYR A 387 -3.02 6.59 6.51
C TYR A 387 -1.53 6.69 6.83
N LYS A 388 -1.16 7.38 7.92
CA LYS A 388 0.23 7.49 8.38
C LYS A 388 0.86 6.13 8.71
N VAL A 389 0.09 5.16 9.19
CA VAL A 389 0.56 3.79 9.40
C VAL A 389 0.74 3.08 8.06
N CYS A 390 -0.24 3.15 7.13
CA CYS A 390 -0.15 2.52 5.81
C CYS A 390 1.13 2.92 5.04
N ILE A 391 1.46 4.21 5.05
CA ILE A 391 2.66 4.74 4.35
C ILE A 391 3.94 4.61 5.17
N SER A 392 3.90 4.02 6.37
CA SER A 392 5.09 3.90 7.21
C SER A 392 6.02 2.81 6.69
N TYR A 393 7.26 3.19 6.40
CA TYR A 393 8.35 2.26 6.09
C TYR A 393 9.60 2.67 6.88
N PRO A 394 9.79 2.14 8.10
CA PRO A 394 10.85 2.57 9.02
C PRO A 394 12.29 2.45 8.50
N TYR A 395 12.54 1.62 7.48
CA TYR A 395 13.87 1.47 6.88
C TYR A 395 14.18 2.54 5.80
N ALA A 396 13.22 3.40 5.43
CA ALA A 396 13.48 4.50 4.51
C ALA A 396 14.33 5.58 5.19
N LEU A 397 15.43 5.96 4.54
CA LEU A 397 16.40 6.91 5.10
C LEU A 397 16.00 8.35 4.78
N GLU A 398 16.02 9.23 5.77
CA GLU A 398 15.77 10.66 5.53
C GLU A 398 16.77 11.29 4.56
N LYS A 399 18.05 10.95 4.77
CA LYS A 399 19.18 11.31 3.94
C LYS A 399 20.11 10.12 3.86
N ASP A 400 20.76 10.02 2.73
CA ASP A 400 21.85 9.08 2.50
C ASP A 400 23.10 9.87 2.12
N ASN A 401 24.25 9.47 2.64
CA ASN A 401 25.51 10.16 2.36
C ASN A 401 26.12 9.70 1.03
N ASP A 402 25.79 8.49 0.59
CA ASP A 402 26.42 7.87 -0.58
C ASP A 402 25.68 8.21 -1.87
N ILE A 403 24.36 8.48 -1.79
CA ILE A 403 23.52 8.76 -2.96
C ILE A 403 22.58 9.95 -2.72
N PRO A 404 22.22 10.71 -3.76
CA PRO A 404 21.31 11.84 -3.62
C PRO A 404 19.87 11.41 -3.28
N ASN A 405 19.16 12.27 -2.55
CA ASN A 405 17.72 12.15 -2.39
C ASN A 405 17.01 12.58 -3.68
N LEU A 406 15.99 11.84 -4.10
CA LEU A 406 15.08 12.30 -5.14
C LEU A 406 13.93 13.09 -4.53
N ASP A 407 13.84 14.37 -4.88
CA ASP A 407 12.70 15.22 -4.51
C ASP A 407 11.66 15.20 -5.62
N ILE A 408 10.43 14.83 -5.25
CA ILE A 408 9.25 14.92 -6.12
C ILE A 408 8.50 16.20 -5.82
N ILE A 409 8.10 16.90 -6.88
CA ILE A 409 7.17 18.02 -6.83
C ILE A 409 6.03 17.70 -7.82
N GLY A 410 4.96 17.10 -7.31
CA GLY A 410 3.85 16.61 -8.13
C GLY A 410 4.30 15.47 -9.04
N ASN A 411 4.33 15.71 -10.35
CA ASN A 411 4.65 14.68 -11.35
C ASN A 411 6.00 14.92 -12.02
N LYS A 412 6.78 15.82 -11.43
CA LYS A 412 8.13 16.16 -11.86
C LYS A 412 9.11 15.83 -10.76
N ILE A 413 10.29 15.42 -11.19
CA ILE A 413 11.44 15.27 -10.30
C ILE A 413 12.45 16.37 -10.57
N ARG A 414 13.21 16.74 -9.54
CA ARG A 414 14.42 17.54 -9.73
C ARG A 414 15.58 16.62 -10.14
N PHE A 415 15.79 16.49 -11.44
CA PHE A 415 16.87 15.69 -12.03
C PHE A 415 17.94 16.60 -12.63
N LYS A 416 19.22 16.44 -12.24
CA LYS A 416 20.35 17.28 -12.70
C LYS A 416 20.06 18.79 -12.64
N GLY A 417 19.34 19.22 -11.58
CA GLY A 417 18.97 20.63 -11.36
C GLY A 417 17.77 21.14 -12.17
N LYS A 418 17.13 20.32 -13.01
CA LYS A 418 15.94 20.66 -13.79
C LYS A 418 14.71 19.89 -13.30
N LEU A 419 13.53 20.48 -13.45
CA LEU A 419 12.26 19.79 -13.22
C LEU A 419 11.84 19.05 -14.50
N VAL A 420 11.86 17.72 -14.47
CA VAL A 420 11.56 16.86 -15.63
C VAL A 420 10.39 15.95 -15.34
N LYS A 421 9.64 15.58 -16.39
CA LYS A 421 8.57 14.57 -16.30
C LYS A 421 9.16 13.22 -15.88
N PHE A 422 8.48 12.55 -14.97
CA PHE A 422 8.96 11.33 -14.34
C PHE A 422 7.95 10.20 -14.52
N ARG A 423 8.39 9.05 -15.05
CA ARG A 423 7.51 7.90 -15.31
C ARG A 423 8.15 6.59 -14.82
N ARG A 424 7.34 5.72 -14.22
CA ARG A 424 7.82 4.36 -13.88
C ARG A 424 8.03 3.58 -15.17
N LYS A 425 9.16 2.87 -15.30
CA LYS A 425 9.44 2.01 -16.46
C LYS A 425 8.33 0.96 -16.65
N PHE A 426 7.91 0.34 -15.55
CA PHE A 426 6.84 -0.65 -15.50
C PHE A 426 5.57 -0.06 -14.88
N PRO A 427 4.38 -0.32 -15.44
CA PRO A 427 3.14 0.30 -14.98
C PRO A 427 2.70 -0.24 -13.60
N ILE A 428 2.01 0.59 -12.83
CA ILE A 428 1.46 0.28 -11.50
C ILE A 428 0.08 -0.36 -11.65
N LYS A 429 -0.26 -1.30 -10.77
CA LYS A 429 -1.61 -1.89 -10.73
C LYS A 429 -2.64 -0.90 -10.21
N GLY A 430 -3.56 -0.46 -11.08
CA GLY A 430 -4.77 0.27 -10.70
C GLY A 430 -4.55 1.77 -10.53
N LYS A 431 -5.67 2.51 -10.46
CA LYS A 431 -5.63 3.96 -10.24
C LYS A 431 -5.35 4.25 -8.77
N ILE A 432 -4.42 5.18 -8.49
CA ILE A 432 -4.32 5.78 -7.16
C ILE A 432 -5.63 6.52 -6.92
N ARG A 433 -6.44 6.01 -5.98
CA ARG A 433 -7.72 6.64 -5.67
C ARG A 433 -7.50 7.76 -4.66
N PRO A 434 -7.77 9.03 -5.04
CA PRO A 434 -7.63 10.12 -4.11
C PRO A 434 -8.68 10.00 -3.00
N PHE A 435 -8.28 10.31 -1.78
CA PHE A 435 -9.19 10.44 -0.64
C PHE A 435 -8.92 11.77 0.05
N LYS A 436 -10.00 12.43 0.49
CA LYS A 436 -9.92 13.69 1.22
C LYS A 436 -9.99 13.41 2.72
N ILE A 437 -8.91 13.69 3.42
CA ILE A 437 -8.82 13.55 4.88
C ILE A 437 -8.31 14.87 5.45
N LYS A 438 -8.95 15.34 6.51
CA LYS A 438 -8.43 16.46 7.29
C LYS A 438 -7.10 16.04 7.92
N LYS A 439 -6.04 16.76 7.58
CA LYS A 439 -4.72 16.49 8.16
C LYS A 439 -4.75 16.96 9.61
N VAL A 440 -4.41 16.07 10.53
CA VAL A 440 -4.14 16.47 11.90
C VAL A 440 -2.88 17.35 11.89
N PRO A 441 -2.93 18.60 12.39
CA PRO A 441 -1.77 19.47 12.45
C PRO A 441 -0.63 18.83 13.24
N GLU A 442 0.59 18.94 12.73
CA GLU A 442 1.78 18.56 13.50
C GLU A 442 1.98 19.59 14.64
N PRO A 443 2.43 19.15 15.82
CA PRO A 443 2.67 20.06 16.93
C PRO A 443 3.70 21.11 16.50
N LYS A 444 3.32 22.40 16.58
CA LYS A 444 4.21 23.52 16.30
C LYS A 444 5.29 23.60 17.38
N ASN A 445 6.51 23.96 16.98
CA ASN A 445 7.57 24.25 17.94
C ASN A 445 7.24 25.55 18.72
N GLY A 446 7.83 25.73 19.90
CA GLY A 446 7.57 26.91 20.74
C GLY A 446 7.85 28.25 20.04
N GLU A 447 8.79 28.29 19.12
CA GLU A 447 9.09 29.48 18.31
C GLU A 447 8.00 29.80 17.27
N ASP A 448 7.39 28.76 16.68
CA ASP A 448 6.30 28.93 15.71
C ASP A 448 5.02 29.36 16.44
N TRP A 449 4.77 28.79 17.62
CA TRP A 449 3.72 29.27 18.53
C TRP A 449 3.90 30.75 18.89
N LYS A 450 5.13 31.15 19.24
CA LYS A 450 5.45 32.54 19.57
C LYS A 450 5.18 33.48 18.38
N LYS A 451 5.60 33.10 17.17
CA LYS A 451 5.35 33.89 15.96
C LYS A 451 3.85 34.02 15.64
N ASP A 452 3.10 32.93 15.76
CA ASP A 452 1.65 32.97 15.52
C ASP A 452 0.91 33.79 16.58
N TRP A 453 1.36 33.70 17.84
CA TRP A 453 0.83 34.49 18.95
C TRP A 453 1.11 35.98 18.79
N GLU A 454 2.32 36.35 18.38
CA GLU A 454 2.70 37.73 18.10
C GLU A 454 1.91 38.32 16.91
N ASN A 455 1.56 37.48 15.92
CA ASN A 455 0.81 37.88 14.74
C ASN A 455 -0.72 37.90 14.94
N ASN A 456 -1.27 37.07 15.84
CA ASN A 456 -2.72 36.96 16.09
C ASN A 456 -3.09 37.54 17.47
N GLN A 457 -3.00 38.86 17.62
CA GLN A 457 -3.32 39.57 18.87
C GLN A 457 -4.82 39.58 19.26
N SER A 458 -5.70 38.94 18.49
CA SER A 458 -7.16 39.11 18.63
C SER A 458 -7.94 37.91 19.17
N ASP A 459 -7.31 36.75 19.41
CA ASP A 459 -8.06 35.55 19.84
C ASP A 459 -7.80 35.22 21.31
N LEU A 460 -8.86 35.30 22.11
CA LEU A 460 -8.93 34.79 23.48
C LEU A 460 -8.79 33.26 23.44
N CYS A 461 -7.57 32.75 23.55
CA CYS A 461 -7.31 31.33 23.81
C CYS A 461 -6.91 31.13 25.27
N SER A 462 -7.62 30.25 25.95
CA SER A 462 -7.20 29.64 27.21
C SER A 462 -5.93 28.82 27.01
N TYR A 463 -5.17 28.63 28.09
CA TYR A 463 -3.95 27.83 28.05
C TYR A 463 -4.32 26.34 27.85
N PRO A 464 -3.62 25.58 26.97
CA PRO A 464 -4.02 24.22 26.63
C PRO A 464 -4.19 23.26 27.82
N GLU A 465 -3.42 23.43 28.91
CA GLU A 465 -3.58 22.60 30.10
C GLU A 465 -4.88 22.89 30.87
N GLU A 466 -5.33 24.14 30.91
CA GLU A 466 -6.60 24.52 31.53
C GLU A 466 -7.79 24.02 30.72
N ASP A 467 -7.69 24.06 29.39
CA ASP A 467 -8.72 23.53 28.49
C ASP A 467 -8.92 22.03 28.68
N ILE A 468 -7.84 21.26 28.79
CA ILE A 468 -7.92 19.81 29.06
C ILE A 468 -8.66 19.57 30.39
N ILE A 469 -8.34 20.32 31.44
CA ILE A 469 -9.00 20.20 32.74
C ILE A 469 -10.50 20.55 32.63
N LEU A 470 -10.85 21.61 31.90
CA LEU A 470 -12.23 22.01 31.68
C LEU A 470 -13.01 20.97 30.87
N GLU A 471 -12.44 20.45 29.79
CA GLU A 471 -13.05 19.42 28.95
C GLU A 471 -13.25 18.11 29.72
N GLU A 472 -12.26 17.66 30.49
CA GLU A 472 -12.39 16.50 31.37
C GLU A 472 -13.52 16.69 32.38
N ARG A 473 -13.59 17.89 32.99
CA ARG A 473 -14.66 18.22 33.94
C ARG A 473 -16.03 18.25 33.26
N TYR A 474 -16.15 18.83 32.07
CA TYR A 474 -17.40 18.85 31.31
C TYR A 474 -17.84 17.45 30.89
N ASN A 475 -16.91 16.59 30.45
CA ASN A 475 -17.19 15.19 30.14
C ASN A 475 -17.68 14.43 31.38
N TYR A 476 -17.05 14.66 32.54
CA TYR A 476 -17.51 14.09 33.80
C TYR A 476 -18.95 14.49 34.12
N ILE A 477 -19.28 15.78 34.01
CA ILE A 477 -20.62 16.30 34.31
C ILE A 477 -21.65 15.80 33.31
N ARG A 478 -21.30 15.70 32.03
CA ARG A 478 -22.17 15.11 31.00
C ARG A 478 -22.51 13.66 31.35
N ASN A 479 -21.50 12.87 31.71
CA ASN A 479 -21.69 11.47 32.15
C ASN A 479 -22.52 11.37 33.43
N PHE A 480 -22.32 12.30 34.38
CA PHE A 480 -23.13 12.39 35.58
C PHE A 480 -24.59 12.71 35.26
N GLY A 481 -24.85 13.68 34.38
CA GLY A 481 -26.19 14.04 33.92
C GLY A 481 -26.90 12.86 33.25
N HIS A 482 -26.22 12.14 32.36
CA HIS A 482 -26.75 10.92 31.75
C HIS A 482 -27.17 9.90 32.80
N ARG A 483 -26.35 9.68 33.84
CA ARG A 483 -26.67 8.75 34.93
C ARG A 483 -27.90 9.19 35.72
N VAL A 484 -27.99 10.46 36.11
CA VAL A 484 -29.15 10.98 36.88
C VAL A 484 -30.44 10.84 36.08
N LEU A 485 -30.43 11.23 34.81
CA LEU A 485 -31.59 11.08 33.92
C LEU A 485 -31.96 9.60 33.72
N THR A 486 -30.98 8.71 33.60
CA THR A 486 -31.20 7.27 33.44
C THR A 486 -31.81 6.67 34.71
N GLU A 487 -31.35 7.11 35.89
CA GLU A 487 -31.92 6.71 37.18
C GLU A 487 -33.37 7.20 37.33
N GLN A 488 -33.70 8.42 36.91
CA GLN A 488 -35.08 8.95 36.95
C GLN A 488 -36.05 8.17 36.06
N LEU A 489 -35.57 7.66 34.92
CA LEU A 489 -36.36 6.85 33.99
C LEU A 489 -36.37 5.37 34.35
N SER A 490 -35.59 4.95 35.36
CA SER A 490 -35.59 3.58 35.84
C SER A 490 -36.88 3.27 36.60
N ARG A 491 -37.47 2.11 36.33
CA ARG A 491 -38.70 1.64 36.96
C ARG A 491 -38.46 0.30 37.63
N THR A 492 -39.12 0.08 38.75
CA THR A 492 -39.12 -1.21 39.42
C THR A 492 -40.44 -1.91 39.16
N ILE A 493 -40.36 -3.11 38.58
CA ILE A 493 -41.53 -3.89 38.16
C ILE A 493 -41.47 -5.24 38.87
N LYS A 494 -42.65 -5.82 39.15
CA LYS A 494 -42.73 -7.17 39.68
C LYS A 494 -42.21 -8.16 38.63
N PHE A 495 -41.39 -9.11 39.07
CA PHE A 495 -40.90 -10.18 38.21
C PHE A 495 -42.06 -11.05 37.70
N ASP A 496 -42.12 -11.23 36.38
CA ASP A 496 -43.14 -12.02 35.68
C ASP A 496 -42.55 -12.98 34.62
N GLY A 497 -41.22 -13.04 34.49
CA GLY A 497 -40.54 -13.96 33.56
C GLY A 497 -39.21 -13.48 32.97
N SER A 498 -38.84 -12.20 33.15
CA SER A 498 -37.56 -11.65 32.73
C SER A 498 -36.88 -10.90 33.86
N PHE A 499 -35.55 -11.01 33.95
CA PHE A 499 -34.75 -10.26 34.92
C PHE A 499 -34.53 -8.80 34.53
N LEU A 500 -34.96 -8.40 33.33
CA LEU A 500 -34.74 -7.05 32.77
C LEU A 500 -33.28 -6.63 32.97
N ASP A 501 -33.02 -5.49 33.61
CA ASP A 501 -31.68 -4.96 33.87
C ASP A 501 -31.14 -5.36 35.26
N GLY A 502 -31.83 -6.25 35.97
CA GLY A 502 -31.38 -6.85 37.24
C GLY A 502 -32.43 -6.80 38.35
N ILE A 503 -32.16 -7.52 39.44
CA ILE A 503 -33.06 -7.59 40.61
C ILE A 503 -32.94 -6.29 41.43
N ASP A 504 -34.08 -5.66 41.76
CA ASP A 504 -34.11 -4.62 42.77
C ASP A 504 -34.13 -5.27 44.15
N ILE A 505 -32.94 -5.44 44.73
CA ILE A 505 -32.75 -6.07 46.04
C ILE A 505 -33.51 -5.30 47.13
N ARG A 506 -33.54 -3.97 47.07
CA ARG A 506 -34.15 -3.15 48.12
C ARG A 506 -35.67 -3.31 48.11
N GLU A 507 -36.28 -3.20 46.93
CA GLU A 507 -37.72 -3.31 46.80
C GLU A 507 -38.20 -4.76 46.97
N THR A 508 -37.37 -5.73 46.56
CA THR A 508 -37.59 -7.15 46.83
C THR A 508 -37.58 -7.43 48.34
N ILE A 509 -36.58 -6.99 49.09
CA ILE A 509 -36.51 -7.19 50.55
C ILE A 509 -37.70 -6.52 51.26
N ARG A 510 -38.03 -5.27 50.87
CA ARG A 510 -39.14 -4.51 51.47
C ARG A 510 -40.48 -5.24 51.35
N ASN A 511 -40.74 -5.85 50.18
CA ASN A 511 -41.99 -6.55 49.91
C ASN A 511 -41.91 -8.06 50.20
N TRP A 512 -40.74 -8.57 50.62
CA TRP A 512 -40.50 -10.00 50.79
C TRP A 512 -41.39 -10.60 51.89
N VAL A 513 -41.47 -9.91 53.03
CA VAL A 513 -42.18 -10.39 54.23
C VAL A 513 -43.67 -10.56 53.98
N ASN A 514 -44.28 -9.65 53.20
CA ASN A 514 -45.73 -9.64 53.00
C ASN A 514 -46.15 -10.41 51.73
N ASN A 515 -45.37 -10.30 50.67
CA ASN A 515 -45.82 -10.71 49.34
C ASN A 515 -44.96 -11.80 48.70
N GLN A 516 -43.77 -12.12 49.24
CA GLN A 516 -42.81 -13.09 48.69
C GLN A 516 -42.58 -12.94 47.17
N LYS A 517 -42.59 -11.69 46.69
CA LYS A 517 -42.45 -11.34 45.27
C LYS A 517 -41.09 -10.73 45.02
N ILE A 518 -40.47 -11.15 43.92
CA ILE A 518 -39.22 -10.58 43.42
C ILE A 518 -39.55 -9.37 42.54
N TYR A 519 -38.76 -8.31 42.66
CA TYR A 519 -38.86 -7.10 41.86
C TYR A 519 -37.58 -6.92 41.03
N VAL A 520 -37.74 -6.46 39.80
CA VAL A 520 -36.67 -6.25 38.82
C VAL A 520 -36.69 -4.82 38.30
N LYS A 521 -35.52 -4.31 37.92
CA LYS A 521 -35.35 -2.97 37.36
C LYS A 521 -35.45 -3.00 35.85
N GLU A 522 -36.24 -2.08 35.31
CA GLU A 522 -36.26 -1.70 33.90
C GLU A 522 -35.57 -0.34 33.77
N ILE A 523 -34.38 -0.31 33.18
CA ILE A 523 -33.64 0.90 32.89
C ILE A 523 -33.93 1.29 31.45
N LYS A 524 -34.80 2.29 31.26
CA LYS A 524 -35.05 2.83 29.93
C LYS A 524 -33.84 3.65 29.47
N ARG A 525 -33.27 3.27 28.32
CA ARG A 525 -32.20 4.03 27.68
C ARG A 525 -32.77 5.36 27.18
N ILE A 526 -32.08 6.45 27.51
CA ILE A 526 -32.37 7.78 26.95
C ILE A 526 -31.97 7.77 25.48
N SER A 527 -32.86 8.26 24.60
CA SER A 527 -32.53 8.50 23.21
C SER A 527 -31.92 9.90 23.04
N GLY A 528 -30.66 9.95 22.62
CA GLY A 528 -29.94 11.20 22.33
C GLY A 528 -28.86 11.55 23.35
N ASP A 529 -27.85 12.28 22.90
CA ASP A 529 -26.76 12.79 23.73
C ASP A 529 -27.14 14.14 24.38
N ILE A 530 -26.52 14.45 25.53
CA ILE A 530 -26.65 15.78 26.14
C ILE A 530 -25.89 16.80 25.27
N THR A 531 -26.64 17.55 24.47
CA THR A 531 -26.12 18.55 23.51
C THR A 531 -25.70 19.86 24.16
N SER A 532 -26.38 20.26 25.24
CA SER A 532 -26.12 21.51 25.95
C SER A 532 -26.03 21.25 27.44
N LEU A 533 -24.99 21.79 28.07
CA LEU A 533 -24.79 21.76 29.51
C LEU A 533 -24.76 23.21 30.02
N ILE A 534 -25.70 23.55 30.89
CA ILE A 534 -25.71 24.85 31.57
C ILE A 534 -25.24 24.62 33.00
N MET A 535 -24.12 25.22 33.38
CA MET A 535 -23.65 25.22 34.75
C MET A 535 -23.90 26.59 35.36
N ILE A 536 -24.73 26.62 36.40
CA ILE A 536 -25.01 27.82 37.17
C ILE A 536 -24.12 27.75 38.41
N PHE A 537 -23.15 28.65 38.49
CA PHE A 537 -22.39 28.87 39.71
C PHE A 537 -23.14 29.91 40.53
N ASP A 538 -23.46 29.56 41.76
CA ASP A 538 -24.10 30.46 42.72
C ASP A 538 -23.16 30.63 43.91
N ASP A 539 -22.96 31.86 44.35
CA ASP A 539 -22.06 32.20 45.47
C ASP A 539 -22.72 31.94 46.83
N GLU A 540 -24.05 31.75 46.86
CA GLU A 540 -24.77 31.33 48.06
C GLU A 540 -25.06 29.82 48.03
N PRO A 541 -24.88 29.08 49.16
CA PRO A 541 -25.29 27.69 49.22
C PRO A 541 -26.80 27.60 48.98
N LEU A 542 -27.20 26.94 47.88
CA LEU A 542 -28.59 26.77 47.48
C LEU A 542 -29.48 26.43 48.70
N PRO A 543 -30.55 27.21 48.96
CA PRO A 543 -31.50 26.87 50.01
C PRO A 543 -32.04 25.47 49.75
N TYR A 544 -32.25 24.70 50.83
CA TYR A 544 -32.67 23.28 50.85
C TYR A 544 -33.97 22.94 50.06
N LEU A 545 -34.57 23.92 49.37
CA LEU A 545 -35.86 23.86 48.67
C LEU A 545 -35.79 23.36 47.21
N TYR A 546 -34.61 23.11 46.63
CA TYR A 546 -34.49 22.47 45.31
C TYR A 546 -34.53 20.93 45.33
N GLN A 547 -35.04 20.32 46.40
CA GLN A 547 -35.51 18.93 46.37
C GLN A 547 -37.01 18.89 46.06
N LYS A 548 -37.33 18.64 44.79
CA LYS A 548 -38.66 18.47 44.17
C LYS A 548 -39.37 19.75 43.74
N HIS A 549 -39.17 20.15 42.49
CA HIS A 549 -40.27 20.62 41.64
C HIS A 549 -40.02 20.18 40.19
N SER A 550 -40.55 19.01 39.83
CA SER A 550 -40.98 18.71 38.48
C SER A 550 -42.41 19.22 38.35
N ASN A 551 -42.62 20.31 37.65
CA ASN A 551 -43.86 20.68 36.95
C ASN A 551 -43.52 21.91 36.10
N TYR A 552 -43.07 21.67 34.87
CA TYR A 552 -43.23 22.66 33.81
C TYR A 552 -44.65 22.45 33.27
N GLU A 553 -45.58 23.31 33.67
CA GLU A 553 -46.80 23.53 32.91
C GLU A 553 -46.49 24.56 31.81
N ASP A 554 -47.09 24.31 30.64
CA ASP A 554 -47.06 25.13 29.45
C ASP A 554 -47.43 26.59 29.74
N GLU A 555 -46.55 27.54 29.40
CA GLU A 555 -46.99 28.87 28.97
C GLU A 555 -46.26 29.26 27.69
N LYS A 556 -47.04 29.32 26.61
CA LYS A 556 -46.74 30.05 25.37
C LYS A 556 -46.30 31.48 25.71
N TYR A 557 -45.23 31.97 25.10
CA TYR A 557 -45.25 33.10 24.16
C TYR A 557 -43.97 33.11 23.32
#